data_AF-A0A537SYL2-F1
#
_entry.id   AF-A0A537SYL2-F1
#
_cell.length_a   1.000
_cell.length_b   1.000
_cell.length_c   1.000
_cell.angle_alpha   90.00
_cell.angle_beta   90.00
_cell.angle_gamma   90.00
#
_symmetry.space_group_name_H-M   'P 1'
#
loop_
_entity.id
_entity.type
_entity.pdbx_description
1 polymer ?
#
loop_
_entity_poly.entity_id
_entity_poly.type
_entity_poly.pdbx_seq_one_letter_code
_entity_poly.pdbx_strand_id
1 'polypeptide(L)' 'MNMPVTHVLHPMAERNRPLWREILDTVMQGGPRTAADQVTEYLARHQYDLAPAVRIELERRHVCV' A
#
# COMPACT_ATOMS: atom_id res chain seq x y z
N MET A 1 31.41 36.69 27.44
CA MET A 1 31.61 35.40 26.74
C MET A 1 30.24 34.89 26.33
N ASN A 2 29.91 34.95 25.04
CA ASN A 2 28.64 34.43 24.50
C ASN A 2 28.90 33.05 23.90
N MET A 3 28.35 31.99 24.49
CA MET A 3 28.28 30.68 23.82
C MET A 3 27.03 30.64 22.94
N PRO A 4 27.12 30.20 21.67
CA PRO A 4 25.93 29.84 20.92
C PRO A 4 25.48 28.44 21.38
N VAL A 5 24.35 28.38 22.07
CA VAL A 5 23.65 27.11 22.34
C VAL A 5 23.03 26.66 21.02
N THR A 6 23.70 25.76 20.31
CA THR A 6 23.10 25.02 19.21
C THR A 6 22.10 24.03 19.78
N HIS A 7 20.80 24.37 19.70
CA HIS A 7 19.73 23.39 19.88
C HIS A 7 19.83 22.37 18.74
N VAL A 8 20.47 21.24 18.99
CA VAL A 8 20.31 20.04 18.18
C VAL A 8 18.91 19.50 18.48
N LEU A 9 17.91 20.01 17.76
CA LEU A 9 16.59 19.42 17.74
C LEU A 9 16.75 17.98 17.23
N HIS A 10 16.39 17.04 18.10
CA HIS A 10 16.83 15.66 18.06
C HIS A 10 16.55 14.95 16.73
N PRO A 11 17.47 14.12 16.21
CA PRO A 11 17.21 13.14 15.15
C PRO A 11 16.27 11.99 15.61
N MET A 12 15.67 12.08 16.80
CA MET A 12 14.79 11.06 17.37
C MET A 12 13.37 11.06 16.79
N ALA A 13 12.99 12.08 16.02
CA ALA A 13 11.65 12.14 15.40
C ALA A 13 11.43 11.05 14.34
N GLU A 14 12.49 10.58 13.66
CA GLU A 14 12.40 9.46 12.72
C GLU A 14 12.31 8.10 13.41
N ARG A 15 12.91 7.96 14.60
CA ARG A 15 13.03 6.67 15.30
C ARG A 15 11.72 6.18 15.93
N ASN A 16 10.73 7.06 16.07
CA ASN A 16 9.40 6.78 16.61
C ASN A 16 8.30 7.09 15.59
N ARG A 17 8.55 6.83 14.30
CA ARG A 17 7.46 6.92 13.32
C ARG A 17 6.41 5.86 13.68
N PRO A 18 5.16 6.24 14.01
CA PRO A 18 4.14 5.27 14.35
C PRO A 18 3.80 4.45 13.09
N LEU A 19 3.68 3.13 13.25
CA LEU A 19 3.31 2.19 12.18
C LEU A 19 2.11 2.67 11.34
N TRP A 20 1.13 3.29 11.98
CA TRP A 20 -0.03 3.87 11.30
C TRP A 20 0.33 4.95 10.26
N ARG A 21 1.38 5.75 10.49
CA ARG A 21 1.88 6.71 9.49
C ARG A 21 2.62 6.04 8.35
N GLU A 22 3.25 4.88 8.56
CA GLU A 22 3.86 4.11 7.47
C GLU A 22 2.81 3.42 6.61
N ILE A 23 1.74 2.91 7.24
CA ILE A 23 0.59 2.34 6.53
C ILE A 23 -0.10 3.40 5.68
N LEU A 24 -0.39 4.58 6.26
CA LEU A 24 -0.99 5.69 5.53
C LEU A 24 -0.10 6.17 4.39
N ASP A 25 1.21 6.31 4.61
CA ASP A 25 2.13 6.68 3.53
C ASP A 25 2.16 5.61 2.43
N THR A 26 2.16 4.33 2.78
CA THR A 26 2.12 3.25 1.79
C THR A 26 0.83 3.29 0.98
N VAL A 27 -0.31 3.57 1.63
CA VAL A 27 -1.62 3.73 0.97
C VAL A 27 -1.69 5.00 0.12
N MET A 28 -1.06 6.11 0.55
CA MET A 28 -1.05 7.36 -0.21
C MET A 28 -0.01 7.37 -1.34
N GLN A 29 1.12 6.67 -1.18
CA GLN A 29 2.16 6.49 -2.21
C GLN A 29 1.77 5.43 -3.24
N GLY A 30 1.05 4.39 -2.81
CA GLY A 30 0.36 3.48 -3.70
C GLY A 30 -0.78 4.24 -4.38
N GLY A 31 -0.52 4.80 -5.56
CA GLY A 31 -1.49 5.54 -6.34
C GLY A 31 -2.84 4.79 -6.48
N PRO A 32 -3.92 5.50 -6.87
CA PRO A 32 -5.26 4.95 -6.87
C PRO A 32 -5.32 3.59 -7.57
N ARG A 33 -5.55 2.52 -6.80
CA ARG A 33 -5.68 1.18 -7.36
C ARG A 33 -6.98 1.11 -8.14
N THR A 34 -6.86 0.76 -9.40
CA THR A 34 -8.02 0.55 -10.25
C THR A 34 -8.77 -0.70 -9.78
N ALA A 35 -10.06 -0.80 -10.14
CA ALA A 35 -10.81 -2.04 -9.91
C ALA A 35 -10.13 -3.23 -10.61
N ALA A 36 -9.48 -2.99 -11.74
CA ALA A 36 -8.71 -3.99 -12.46
C ALA A 36 -7.53 -4.53 -11.62
N ASP A 37 -6.75 -3.65 -10.97
CA ASP A 37 -5.63 -4.04 -10.10
C ASP A 37 -6.08 -4.93 -8.93
N GLN A 38 -7.23 -4.59 -8.33
CA GLN A 38 -7.80 -5.34 -7.22
C GLN A 38 -8.28 -6.73 -7.65
N VAL A 39 -8.87 -6.84 -8.84
CA VAL A 39 -9.30 -8.12 -9.42
C VAL A 39 -8.10 -9.00 -9.76
N THR A 40 -7.03 -8.44 -10.35
CA THR A 40 -5.79 -9.17 -10.62
C THR A 40 -5.16 -9.72 -9.34
N GLU A 41 -5.06 -8.88 -8.31
CA GLU A 41 -4.49 -9.28 -7.04
C GLU A 41 -5.33 -10.35 -6.34
N TYR A 42 -6.66 -10.24 -6.40
CA TYR A 42 -7.58 -11.23 -5.87
C TYR A 42 -7.46 -12.59 -6.60
N LEU A 43 -7.42 -12.56 -7.94
CA LEU A 43 -7.23 -13.76 -8.76
C LEU A 43 -5.89 -14.44 -8.46
N ALA A 44 -4.81 -13.67 -8.29
CA ALA A 44 -3.50 -14.20 -7.96
C ALA A 44 -3.46 -14.89 -6.57
N ARG A 45 -4.13 -14.31 -5.57
CA ARG A 45 -4.20 -14.89 -4.22
C ARG A 45 -5.06 -16.15 -4.16
N HIS A 46 -6.13 -16.23 -4.96
CA HIS A 46 -7.15 -17.28 -4.88
C HIS A 46 -7.17 -18.20 -6.11
N GLN A 47 -6.06 -18.31 -6.84
CA GLN A 47 -5.97 -19.05 -8.10
C GLN A 47 -6.44 -20.52 -8.01
N TYR A 48 -6.34 -21.13 -6.82
CA TYR A 48 -6.75 -22.51 -6.54
C TYR A 48 -8.03 -22.63 -5.70
N ASP A 49 -8.48 -21.53 -5.09
CA ASP A 49 -9.67 -21.52 -4.21
C ASP A 49 -10.96 -21.23 -5.00
N LEU A 50 -10.82 -20.67 -6.20
CA LEU A 50 -11.95 -20.29 -7.04
C LEU A 50 -12.44 -21.47 -7.88
N ALA A 51 -13.75 -21.71 -7.83
CA ALA A 51 -14.40 -22.60 -8.76
C ALA A 51 -14.13 -22.13 -10.21
N PRO A 52 -13.89 -23.04 -11.17
CA PRO A 52 -13.49 -22.68 -12.53
C PRO A 52 -14.40 -21.64 -13.21
N ALA A 53 -15.72 -21.73 -13.00
CA ALA A 53 -16.69 -20.80 -13.56
C ALA A 53 -16.54 -19.37 -13.03
N VAL A 54 -16.23 -19.22 -11.73
CA VAL A 54 -16.07 -17.90 -11.09
C VAL A 54 -14.77 -17.24 -11.56
N ARG A 55 -13.70 -18.03 -11.72
CA ARG A 55 -12.42 -17.54 -12.24
C ARG A 55 -12.57 -16.99 -13.66
N ILE A 56 -13.22 -17.75 -14.55
CA ILE A 56 -13.44 -17.34 -15.95
C ILE A 56 -14.23 -16.04 -16.04
N GLU A 57 -15.29 -15.89 -15.24
CA GLU A 57 -16.11 -14.67 -15.26
C GLU A 57 -15.34 -13.44 -14.78
N LEU A 58 -14.52 -13.59 -13.74
CA LEU A 58 -13.65 -12.52 -13.24
C LEU A 58 -12.55 -12.15 -14.25
N GLU A 59 -11.92 -13.13 -14.88
CA GLU A 59 -10.94 -12.91 -15.96
C GLU A 59 -11.56 -12.17 -17.15
N ARG A 60 -12.78 -12.54 -17.57
CA ARG A 60 -13.49 -11.82 -18.65
C ARG A 60 -13.76 -10.37 -18.30
N ARG A 61 -14.22 -10.10 -17.06
CA ARG A 61 -14.48 -8.73 -16.60
C ARG A 61 -13.20 -7.91 -16.47
N HIS A 62 -12.08 -8.55 -16.15
CA HIS A 62 -10.78 -7.88 -16.08
C HIS A 62 -10.26 -7.47 -17.46
N VAL A 63 -10.43 -8.31 -18.48
CA VAL A 63 -9.97 -8.05 -19.87
C VAL A 63 -10.79 -6.96 -20.57
N CYS A 64 -12.02 -6.69 -20.11
CA CYS A 64 -12.93 -5.69 -20.73
C CYS A 64 -12.84 -4.28 -20.13
N VAL A 65 -11.87 -3.99 -19.25
CA VAL A 65 -11.65 -2.66 -18.64
C VAL A 65 -10.49 -1.94 -19.31
#